data_AF-A0A0G0THS9-F1
#
_entry.id   AF-A0A0G0THS9-F1
#
_cell.length_a   1.000
_cell.length_b   1.000
_cell.length_c   1.000
_cell.angle_alpha   90.00
_cell.angle_beta   90.00
_cell.angle_gamma   90.00
#
_symmetry.space_group_name_H-M   'P 1'
#
loop_
_entity.id
_entity.type
_entity.pdbx_description
1 polymer ?
#
loop_
_entity_poly.entity_id
_entity_poly.type
_entity_poly.pdbx_seq_one_letter_code
_entity_poly.pdbx_strand_id
1 'polypeptide(L)' 'MCYNCGCGVPTDDMGRGKVTEGGSSLTEDDIKKMAEDWGMTTEEAKKNIYDLLKKQFEK' A
#
# COMPACT_ATOMS: atom_id res chain seq x y z
N MET A 1 9.53 2.17 14.32
CA MET A 1 8.72 2.20 13.08
C MET A 1 8.64 0.78 12.54
N CYS A 2 7.48 0.14 12.61
CA CYS A 2 7.26 -1.18 12.01
C CYS A 2 6.05 -1.01 11.08
N TYR A 3 6.33 -0.72 9.81
CA TYR A 3 5.34 -0.74 8.74
C TYR A 3 5.21 -2.20 8.30
N ASN A 4 4.48 -3.00 9.08
CA ASN A 4 4.33 -4.45 8.93
C ASN A 4 5.63 -5.19 8.56
N CYS A 5 6.60 -5.10 9.49
CA CYS A 5 8.02 -5.44 9.41
C CYS A 5 8.51 -6.33 8.24
N GLY A 6 8.80 -5.64 7.12
CA GLY A 6 9.78 -5.94 6.06
C GLY A 6 10.41 -4.61 5.66
N CYS A 7 11.40 -4.18 6.44
CA CYS A 7 11.87 -2.79 6.48
C CYS A 7 12.36 -2.29 5.10
N GLY A 8 11.50 -1.56 4.39
CA GLY A 8 11.83 -0.83 3.16
C GLY A 8 11.55 -1.56 1.85
N VAL A 9 10.96 -2.77 1.88
CA VAL A 9 10.69 -3.56 0.67
C VAL A 9 9.18 -3.66 0.44
N PRO A 10 8.60 -2.89 -0.50
CA PRO A 10 7.16 -2.88 -0.74
C PRO A 10 6.63 -4.17 -1.39
N THR A 11 7.49 -5.10 -1.79
CA THR A 11 7.13 -6.38 -2.42
C THR A 11 7.19 -7.57 -1.47
N ASP A 12 7.59 -7.37 -0.21
CA ASP A 12 7.71 -8.44 0.78
C ASP A 12 6.50 -8.42 1.71
N ASP A 13 5.71 -9.50 1.71
CA ASP A 13 4.55 -9.65 2.57
C ASP A 13 4.94 -10.17 3.98
N MET A 14 6.22 -10.49 4.19
CA MET A 14 6.83 -10.91 5.45
C MET A 14 6.09 -12.06 6.12
N GLY A 15 5.51 -12.95 5.31
CA GLY A 15 4.76 -14.11 5.77
C GLY A 15 3.42 -13.78 6.44
N ARG A 16 2.94 -12.54 6.29
CA ARG A 16 1.63 -12.09 6.81
C ARG A 16 0.53 -12.06 5.74
N GLY A 17 0.86 -12.43 4.50
CA GLY A 17 -0.06 -12.43 3.37
C GLY A 17 -0.42 -11.03 2.89
N LYS A 18 -0.75 -10.90 1.61
CA LYS A 18 -1.19 -9.63 1.01
C LYS A 18 -2.60 -9.27 1.48
N VAL A 19 -2.91 -7.98 1.59
CA VAL A 19 -4.27 -7.52 1.96
C VAL A 19 -5.31 -8.05 0.97
N THR A 20 -4.98 -8.06 -0.32
CA THR A 20 -5.84 -8.56 -1.39
C THR A 20 -6.13 -10.06 -1.34
N GLU A 21 -5.35 -10.81 -0.58
CA GLU A 21 -5.50 -12.25 -0.36
C GLU A 21 -6.05 -12.58 1.04
N GLY A 22 -6.48 -11.57 1.80
CA GLY A 22 -6.99 -11.72 3.17
C GLY A 22 -5.91 -11.71 4.26
N GLY A 23 -4.67 -11.40 3.89
CA GLY A 23 -3.57 -11.15 4.83
C GLY A 23 -3.53 -9.71 5.36
N SER A 24 -2.42 -9.35 6.00
CA SER A 24 -2.28 -8.07 6.71
C SER A 24 -1.18 -7.16 6.16
N SER A 25 -0.50 -7.56 5.08
CA SER A 25 0.58 -6.80 4.46
C SER A 25 0.09 -5.99 3.28
N LEU A 26 0.25 -4.66 3.38
CA LEU A 26 0.08 -3.77 2.24
C LEU A 26 1.35 -3.81 1.38
N THR A 27 1.23 -4.40 0.19
CA THR A 27 2.32 -4.59 -0.77
C THR A 27 2.08 -3.81 -2.06
N GLU A 28 3.09 -3.77 -2.92
CA GLU A 28 3.04 -3.16 -4.26
C GLU A 28 1.91 -3.75 -5.12
N ASP A 29 1.63 -5.04 -4.99
CA ASP A 29 0.56 -5.70 -5.75
C ASP A 29 -0.83 -5.24 -5.28
N ASP A 30 -1.00 -4.99 -3.98
CA ASP A 30 -2.23 -4.40 -3.45
C ASP A 30 -2.42 -2.97 -4.00
N ILE A 31 -1.33 -2.21 -4.14
CA ILE A 31 -1.36 -0.86 -4.74
C ILE A 31 -1.71 -0.92 -6.23
N LYS A 32 -1.18 -1.90 -6.98
CA LYS A 32 -1.55 -2.10 -8.39
C LYS A 32 -3.03 -2.44 -8.54
N LYS A 33 -3.56 -3.34 -7.70
CA LYS A 33 -4.98 -3.67 -7.72
C LYS A 33 -5.83 -2.44 -7.40
N MET A 34 -5.45 -1.64 -6.41
CA MET A 34 -6.14 -0.37 -6.12
C MET A 34 -6.10 0.58 -7.32
N ALA A 35 -4.97 0.67 -8.03
CA ALA A 35 -4.87 1.50 -9.23
C ALA A 35 -5.81 1.03 -10.35
N GLU A 36 -5.89 -0.28 -10.59
CA GLU A 36 -6.81 -0.90 -11.54
C GLU A 36 -8.28 -0.61 -11.16
N ASP A 37 -8.65 -0.86 -9.91
CA ASP A 37 -10.01 -0.64 -9.39
C ASP A 37 -10.41 0.85 -9.46
N TRP A 38 -9.44 1.76 -9.33
CA TRP A 38 -9.65 3.20 -9.42
C TRP A 38 -9.55 3.76 -10.85
N GLY A 39 -9.18 2.93 -11.83
CA GLY A 39 -9.01 3.36 -13.22
C GLY A 39 -7.89 4.37 -13.42
N MET A 40 -6.80 4.27 -12.65
CA MET A 40 -5.64 5.16 -12.72
C MET A 40 -4.32 4.38 -12.79
N THR A 41 -3.20 5.08 -12.96
CA THR A 41 -1.87 4.43 -12.92
C THR A 41 -1.44 4.10 -11.49
N THR A 42 -0.55 3.12 -11.33
CA THR A 42 0.02 2.77 -10.03
C THR A 42 0.72 3.96 -9.36
N GLU A 43 1.35 4.84 -10.13
CA GLU A 43 1.99 6.05 -9.61
C GLU A 43 0.98 7.06 -9.06
N GLU A 44 -0.13 7.28 -9.77
CA GLU A 44 -1.23 8.12 -9.30
C GLU A 44 -1.86 7.56 -8.03
N ALA A 45 -2.06 6.22 -7.97
CA ALA A 45 -2.56 5.56 -6.78
C ALA A 45 -1.63 5.77 -5.57
N LYS A 46 -0.31 5.60 -5.76
CA LYS A 46 0.69 5.87 -4.71
C LYS A 46 0.62 7.31 -4.22
N LYS A 47 0.53 8.28 -5.14
CA LYS A 47 0.46 9.70 -4.82
C LYS A 47 -0.81 10.02 -4.03
N ASN A 48 -1.96 9.49 -4.46
CA ASN A 48 -3.24 9.69 -3.78
C ASN A 48 -3.24 9.08 -2.37
N ILE A 49 -2.68 7.88 -2.20
CA ILE A 49 -2.52 7.24 -0.88
C ILE A 49 -1.63 8.11 0.02
N TYR A 50 -0.50 8.60 -0.49
CA TYR A 50 0.40 9.48 0.25
C TYR A 50 -0.31 10.79 0.68
N ASP A 51 -0.98 11.47 -0.25
CA ASP A 51 -1.69 12.72 0.03
C ASP A 51 -2.82 12.53 1.06
N LEU A 52 -3.54 11.40 0.99
CA LEU A 52 -4.58 11.04 1.95
C LEU A 52 -4.00 10.85 3.36
N LEU A 53 -2.91 10.08 3.49
CA LEU A 53 -2.27 9.85 4.77
C LEU A 53 -1.68 11.14 5.34
N LYS A 54 -0.99 11.91 4.51
CA LYS A 54 -0.40 13.20 4.90
C LYS A 54 -1.46 14.14 5.49
N LYS A 55 -2.62 14.28 4.84
CA LYS A 55 -3.75 15.08 5.35
C LYS A 55 -4.29 14.62 6.71
N GLN A 56 -4.16 13.34 7.06
CA GLN A 56 -4.60 12.86 8.39
C GLN A 56 -3.57 13.16 9.48
N PHE A 57 -2.29 13.25 9.14
CA PHE A 57 -1.21 13.57 10.09
C PHE A 57 -0.97 15.07 10.28
N GLU A 58 -1.42 15.91 9.34
CA GLU A 58 -1.36 17.37 9.43
C GLU A 58 -2.58 18.01 10.12
N LYS A 59 -3.40 17.21 10.83
CA LYS A 59 -4.53 17.68 11.63
C LYS A 59 -4.10 18.21 13.00
#